data_AF-A0A524E087-F1
#
_entry.id   AF-A0A524E087-F1
#
_cell.length_a   1.000
_cell.length_b   1.000
_cell.length_c   1.000
_cell.angle_alpha   90.00
_cell.angle_beta   90.00
_cell.angle_gamma   90.00
#
_symmetry.space_group_name_H-M   'P 1'
#
loop_
_entity.id
_entity.type
_entity.pdbx_description
1 polymer ?
#
loop_
_entity_poly.entity_id
_entity_poly.type
_entity_poly.pdbx_seq_one_letter_code
_entity_poly.pdbx_strand_id
1 'polypeptide(L)'
;MGIAVDLYHKTKGFRFRFPIFGWSCMVIASLASLYVGLITNNDLIELFLFFNTLFVSLGIIFFIWWIFTYFLEVPNRVFYFLLISMVFFLIIIFYATNYRLAINFAVSIVIVMLSSLYVIPFLKWKEFKASMGIALKWYYAFLISLGIHIPITLYITFQGLGYQGIRSSYDLYLIFFNFVPSILYSIVLIILLIHVEYNYSYNQKAELKDKYSHDLGNILQFITGYMDVASPNDELNDKEKLELKNTFKVKCKEAADLLKEIREL
;
A
#
# COMPACT_ATOMS: atom_id res chain seq x y z
N MET A 1 3.16 -9.32 -4.28
CA MET A 1 3.91 -8.11 -3.92
C MET A 1 3.60 -7.77 -2.46
N GLY A 2 2.59 -7.00 -2.05
CA GLY A 2 2.34 -6.84 -0.59
C GLY A 2 2.10 -8.14 0.23
N ILE A 3 1.54 -9.19 -0.39
CA ILE A 3 1.16 -10.46 0.27
C ILE A 3 2.37 -11.17 0.92
N ALA A 4 3.57 -11.06 0.37
CA ALA A 4 4.74 -11.82 0.84
C ALA A 4 5.30 -11.29 2.17
N VAL A 5 5.23 -9.98 2.39
CA VAL A 5 5.80 -9.31 3.56
C VAL A 5 4.89 -9.42 4.79
N ASP A 6 3.57 -9.36 4.59
CA ASP A 6 2.60 -9.45 5.70
C ASP A 6 2.30 -10.91 6.10
N LEU A 7 2.44 -11.88 5.17
CA LEU A 7 2.49 -13.30 5.51
C LEU A 7 3.64 -13.59 6.47
N TYR A 8 4.75 -12.84 6.36
CA TYR A 8 5.92 -13.02 7.20
C TYR A 8 5.74 -12.43 8.61
N HIS A 9 4.83 -11.45 8.83
CA HIS A 9 4.88 -10.64 10.06
C HIS A 9 3.71 -10.70 11.04
N LYS A 10 2.65 -11.51 10.85
CA LYS A 10 1.45 -11.48 11.73
C LYS A 10 0.91 -10.05 11.98
N THR A 11 1.30 -9.08 11.16
CA THR A 11 0.80 -7.71 11.16
C THR A 11 -0.64 -7.83 10.69
N LYS A 12 -1.55 -7.64 11.65
CA LYS A 12 -3.01 -7.82 11.53
C LYS A 12 -3.48 -7.64 10.09
N GLY A 13 -4.03 -8.70 9.49
CA GLY A 13 -4.54 -8.79 8.11
C GLY A 13 -5.69 -7.84 7.75
N PHE A 14 -5.74 -6.67 8.36
CA PHE A 14 -6.65 -5.57 8.08
C PHE A 14 -6.12 -4.68 6.95
N ARG A 15 -4.81 -4.46 6.84
CA ARG A 15 -4.21 -3.56 5.82
C ARG A 15 -4.34 -4.12 4.40
N PHE A 16 -4.35 -5.45 4.23
CA PHE A 16 -4.57 -6.11 2.93
C PHE A 16 -6.01 -6.12 2.44
N ARG A 17 -6.98 -5.83 3.32
CA ARG A 17 -8.38 -5.83 2.91
C ARG A 17 -8.65 -4.75 1.87
N PHE A 18 -8.05 -3.57 2.03
CA PHE A 18 -8.23 -2.46 1.10
C PHE A 18 -7.79 -2.78 -0.33
N PRO A 19 -6.57 -3.25 -0.61
CA PRO A 19 -6.19 -3.61 -1.98
C PRO A 19 -6.99 -4.80 -2.52
N ILE A 20 -7.39 -5.77 -1.68
CA ILE A 20 -8.29 -6.87 -2.11
C ILE A 20 -9.63 -6.31 -2.57
N PHE A 21 -10.29 -5.48 -1.75
CA PHE A 21 -11.55 -4.82 -2.13
C PHE A 21 -11.37 -3.93 -3.35
N GLY A 22 -10.25 -3.21 -3.44
CA GLY A 22 -9.92 -2.39 -4.60
C GLY A 22 -9.86 -3.19 -5.89
N TRP A 23 -9.14 -4.31 -5.89
CA TRP A 23 -9.10 -5.25 -7.02
C TRP A 23 -10.46 -5.88 -7.32
N SER A 24 -11.23 -6.29 -6.30
CA SER A 24 -12.58 -6.83 -6.50
C SER A 24 -13.49 -5.82 -7.20
N CYS A 25 -13.45 -4.54 -6.79
CA CYS A 25 -14.18 -3.47 -7.48
C CYS A 25 -13.74 -3.34 -8.94
N MET A 26 -12.43 -3.37 -9.23
CA MET A 26 -11.92 -3.29 -10.61
C MET A 26 -12.37 -4.46 -11.49
N VAL A 27 -12.45 -5.67 -10.93
CA VAL A 27 -12.97 -6.85 -11.63
C VAL A 27 -14.46 -6.66 -11.95
N ILE A 28 -15.27 -6.23 -10.98
CA ILE A 28 -16.70 -5.98 -11.18
C ILE A 28 -16.92 -4.88 -12.24
N ALA A 29 -16.14 -3.80 -12.18
CA ALA A 29 -16.14 -2.74 -13.18
C ALA A 29 -15.83 -3.26 -14.59
N SER A 30 -14.81 -4.11 -14.71
CA SER A 30 -14.41 -4.70 -15.99
C SER A 30 -15.52 -5.60 -16.55
N LEU A 31 -16.17 -6.40 -15.70
CA LEU A 31 -17.33 -7.20 -16.10
C LEU A 31 -18.48 -6.30 -16.58
N ALA A 32 -18.82 -5.25 -15.83
CA ALA A 32 -19.85 -4.28 -16.23
C ALA A 32 -19.53 -3.66 -17.61
N SER A 33 -18.26 -3.32 -17.88
CA SER A 33 -17.84 -2.81 -19.18
C SER A 33 -18.00 -3.81 -20.33
N LEU A 34 -17.78 -5.11 -20.08
CA LEU A 34 -17.95 -6.13 -21.10
C LEU A 34 -19.44 -6.31 -21.46
N TYR A 35 -20.32 -6.25 -20.46
CA TYR A 35 -21.76 -6.38 -20.66
C TYR A 35 -22.37 -5.22 -21.47
N VAL A 36 -21.83 -4.00 -21.38
CA VAL A 36 -22.27 -2.86 -22.19
C VAL A 36 -22.25 -3.18 -23.69
N GLY A 37 -21.25 -3.94 -24.17
CA GLY A 37 -21.13 -4.29 -25.58
C GLY A 37 -22.14 -5.34 -26.08
N LEU A 38 -22.88 -5.98 -25.17
CA LEU A 38 -23.81 -7.08 -25.47
C LEU A 38 -25.28 -6.67 -25.33
N ILE A 39 -25.55 -5.47 -24.81
CA ILE A 39 -26.90 -5.01 -24.48
C ILE A 39 -27.35 -3.99 -25.52
N THR A 40 -28.63 -4.04 -25.92
CA THR A 40 -29.26 -3.11 -26.86
C THR A 40 -30.19 -2.10 -26.21
N ASN A 41 -30.60 -2.36 -24.95
CA ASN A 41 -31.48 -1.46 -24.20
C ASN A 41 -30.66 -0.28 -23.63
N ASN A 42 -31.04 0.95 -24.01
CA ASN A 42 -30.35 2.17 -23.61
C ASN A 42 -30.31 2.39 -22.09
N ASP A 43 -31.41 2.15 -21.38
CA ASP A 43 -31.48 2.34 -19.92
C ASP A 43 -30.52 1.39 -19.19
N LEU A 44 -30.45 0.13 -19.66
CA LEU A 44 -29.49 -0.84 -19.14
C LEU A 44 -28.06 -0.43 -19.45
N ILE A 45 -27.77 0.05 -20.67
CA ILE A 45 -26.44 0.56 -21.02
C ILE A 45 -26.03 1.66 -20.05
N GLU A 46 -26.87 2.68 -19.83
CA GLU A 46 -26.58 3.79 -18.92
C GLU A 46 -26.33 3.33 -17.48
N LEU A 47 -27.10 2.36 -16.99
CA LEU A 47 -26.91 1.77 -15.67
C LEU A 47 -25.55 1.04 -15.56
N PHE A 48 -25.17 0.24 -16.56
CA PHE A 48 -23.89 -0.46 -16.57
C PHE A 48 -22.70 0.50 -16.73
N LEU A 49 -22.85 1.59 -17.49
CA LEU A 49 -21.87 2.67 -17.59
C LEU A 49 -21.62 3.33 -16.23
N PHE A 50 -22.71 3.63 -15.50
CA PHE A 50 -22.64 4.17 -14.15
C PHE A 50 -21.96 3.20 -13.19
N PHE A 51 -22.38 1.93 -13.17
CA PHE A 51 -21.76 0.93 -12.29
C PHE A 51 -20.27 0.73 -12.58
N ASN A 52 -19.87 0.65 -13.84
CA ASN A 52 -18.45 0.57 -14.18
C ASN A 52 -17.68 1.75 -13.55
N THR A 53 -18.14 2.98 -13.77
CA THR A 53 -17.48 4.18 -13.23
C THR A 53 -17.45 4.19 -11.70
N LEU A 54 -18.55 3.82 -11.05
CA LEU A 54 -18.65 3.75 -9.60
C LEU A 54 -17.63 2.75 -9.03
N PHE A 55 -17.57 1.54 -9.58
CA PHE A 55 -16.66 0.50 -9.12
C PHE A 55 -15.19 0.80 -9.42
N VAL A 56 -14.87 1.40 -10.58
CA VAL A 56 -13.50 1.90 -10.84
C VAL A 56 -13.11 2.95 -9.81
N SER A 57 -14.00 3.92 -9.55
CA SER A 57 -13.75 4.99 -8.59
C SER A 57 -13.51 4.46 -7.18
N LEU A 58 -14.36 3.53 -6.73
CA LEU A 58 -14.18 2.84 -5.45
C LEU A 58 -12.85 2.08 -5.41
N GLY A 59 -12.51 1.37 -6.48
CA GLY A 59 -11.24 0.66 -6.60
C GLY A 59 -10.04 1.56 -6.39
N ILE A 60 -10.01 2.70 -7.08
CA ILE A 60 -8.93 3.70 -6.97
C ILE A 60 -8.88 4.28 -5.54
N ILE A 61 -10.03 4.63 -4.96
CA ILE A 61 -10.11 5.16 -3.59
C ILE A 61 -9.58 4.16 -2.56
N PHE A 62 -9.89 2.87 -2.71
CA PHE A 62 -9.33 1.83 -1.83
C PHE A 62 -7.81 1.73 -1.94
N PHE A 63 -7.23 1.85 -3.14
CA PHE A 63 -5.77 1.85 -3.30
C PHE A 63 -5.13 3.11 -2.70
N ILE A 64 -5.71 4.29 -2.91
CA ILE A 64 -5.22 5.54 -2.33
C ILE A 64 -5.28 5.48 -0.80
N TRP A 65 -6.39 4.98 -0.25
CA TRP A 65 -6.52 4.80 1.19
C TRP A 65 -5.48 3.83 1.75
N TRP A 66 -5.25 2.72 1.05
CA TRP A 66 -4.20 1.78 1.41
C TRP A 66 -2.81 2.45 1.47
N ILE A 67 -2.47 3.29 0.48
CA ILE A 67 -1.24 4.10 0.50
C ILE A 67 -1.22 5.03 1.73
N PHE A 68 -2.32 5.73 2.03
CA PHE A 68 -2.40 6.59 3.21
C PHE A 68 -2.17 5.85 4.52
N THR A 69 -2.67 4.63 4.67
CA THR A 69 -2.48 3.85 5.91
C THR A 69 -1.03 3.48 6.20
N TYR A 70 -0.12 3.60 5.22
CA TYR A 70 1.32 3.45 5.45
C TYR A 70 1.97 4.69 6.07
N PHE A 71 1.43 5.88 5.79
CA PHE A 71 2.08 7.15 6.16
C PHE A 71 1.33 7.94 7.23
N LEU A 72 0.02 7.75 7.33
CA LEU A 72 -0.87 8.48 8.21
C LEU A 72 -1.70 7.53 9.07
N GLU A 73 -1.78 7.83 10.37
CA GLU A 73 -2.67 7.15 11.30
C GLU A 73 -4.08 7.75 11.20
N VAL A 74 -4.82 7.39 10.15
CA VAL A 74 -6.19 7.87 9.97
C VAL A 74 -7.20 6.83 10.47
N PRO A 75 -8.19 7.20 11.31
CA PRO A 75 -9.20 6.27 11.77
C PRO A 75 -10.05 5.71 10.62
N ASN A 76 -10.09 4.39 10.46
CA ASN A 76 -10.86 3.73 9.39
C ASN A 76 -12.36 4.06 9.41
N ARG A 77 -12.92 4.42 10.58
CA ARG A 77 -14.33 4.83 10.71
C ARG A 77 -14.65 6.04 9.83
N VAL A 78 -13.73 7.01 9.76
CA VAL A 78 -13.89 8.22 8.94
C VAL A 78 -13.91 7.86 7.45
N PHE A 79 -13.02 6.94 7.04
CA PHE A 79 -13.00 6.44 5.67
C PHE A 79 -14.28 5.74 5.27
N TYR A 80 -14.79 4.80 6.08
CA TYR A 80 -16.03 4.11 5.76
C TYR A 80 -17.21 5.06 5.69
N PHE A 81 -17.28 6.05 6.59
CA PHE A 81 -18.30 7.08 6.54
C PHE A 81 -18.24 7.90 5.24
N LEU A 82 -17.05 8.37 4.86
CA LEU A 82 -16.85 9.12 3.61
C LEU A 82 -17.18 8.26 2.37
N LEU A 83 -16.79 6.99 2.37
CA LEU A 83 -17.05 6.05 1.28
C LEU A 83 -18.55 5.81 1.10
N ILE A 84 -19.27 5.53 2.19
CA ILE A 84 -20.73 5.31 2.15
C ILE A 84 -21.44 6.60 1.72
N SER A 85 -21.03 7.76 2.26
CA SER A 85 -21.59 9.05 1.87
C SER A 85 -21.39 9.34 0.38
N MET A 86 -20.20 9.03 -0.16
CA MET A 86 -19.91 9.18 -1.58
C MET A 86 -20.82 8.29 -2.43
N VAL A 87 -20.94 7.00 -2.11
CA VAL A 87 -21.76 6.07 -2.88
C VAL A 87 -23.22 6.51 -2.88
N PHE A 88 -23.75 6.86 -1.71
CA PHE A 88 -25.14 7.31 -1.59
C PHE A 88 -25.39 8.59 -2.38
N PHE A 89 -24.47 9.55 -2.30
CA PHE A 89 -24.55 10.81 -3.04
C PHE A 89 -24.52 10.59 -4.56
N LEU A 90 -23.64 9.71 -5.07
CA LEU A 90 -23.57 9.40 -6.50
C LEU A 90 -24.83 8.70 -7.01
N ILE A 91 -25.43 7.82 -6.20
CA ILE A 91 -26.72 7.17 -6.54
C ILE A 91 -27.85 8.21 -6.60
N ILE A 92 -27.91 9.15 -5.64
CA ILE A 92 -28.90 10.23 -5.68
C ILE A 92 -28.75 11.06 -6.95
N ILE A 93 -27.52 11.47 -7.30
CA ILE A 93 -27.28 12.25 -8.52
C ILE A 93 -27.72 11.49 -9.77
N PHE A 94 -27.38 10.19 -9.85
CA PHE A 94 -27.76 9.33 -10.98
C PHE A 94 -29.27 9.33 -11.21
N TYR A 95 -30.07 9.16 -10.16
CA TYR A 95 -31.53 9.15 -10.27
C TYR A 95 -32.16 10.55 -10.43
N ALA A 96 -31.56 11.59 -9.84
CA ALA A 96 -32.13 12.94 -9.84
C ALA A 96 -31.83 13.75 -11.11
N THR A 97 -30.75 13.42 -11.83
CA THR A 97 -30.28 14.20 -12.98
C THR A 97 -30.12 13.32 -14.21
N ASN A 98 -28.91 12.82 -14.47
CA ASN A 98 -28.61 11.83 -15.49
C ASN A 98 -27.31 11.09 -15.12
N TYR A 99 -27.06 9.98 -15.82
CA TYR A 99 -25.87 9.16 -15.59
C TYR A 99 -24.55 9.90 -15.88
N ARG A 100 -24.55 10.84 -16.83
CA ARG A 100 -23.34 11.61 -17.23
C ARG A 100 -22.85 12.51 -16.10
N LEU A 101 -23.75 13.20 -15.42
CA LEU A 101 -23.41 14.09 -14.31
C LEU A 101 -22.89 13.29 -13.12
N ALA A 102 -23.51 12.14 -12.82
CA ALA A 102 -23.01 11.19 -11.83
C ALA A 102 -21.60 10.68 -12.15
N ILE A 103 -21.33 10.32 -13.42
CA ILE A 103 -19.99 9.90 -13.88
C ILE A 103 -18.97 11.01 -13.69
N ASN A 104 -19.29 12.24 -14.11
CA ASN A 104 -18.38 13.37 -13.98
C ASN A 104 -18.04 13.67 -12.51
N PHE A 105 -19.04 13.64 -11.62
CA PHE A 105 -18.79 13.78 -10.19
C PHE A 105 -17.91 12.68 -9.62
N ALA A 106 -18.13 11.41 -10.01
CA ALA A 106 -17.30 10.30 -9.57
C ALA A 106 -15.83 10.49 -10.00
N VAL A 107 -15.61 10.90 -11.26
CA VAL A 107 -14.27 11.20 -11.79
C VAL A 107 -13.62 12.36 -11.02
N SER A 108 -14.36 13.44 -10.74
CA SER A 108 -13.84 14.56 -9.96
C SER A 108 -13.43 14.14 -8.54
N ILE A 109 -14.19 13.28 -7.88
CA ILE A 109 -13.83 12.74 -6.56
C ILE A 109 -12.53 11.95 -6.64
N VAL A 110 -12.39 11.08 -7.65
CA VAL A 110 -11.14 10.31 -7.88
C VAL A 110 -9.96 11.25 -8.09
N ILE A 111 -10.12 12.32 -8.86
CA ILE A 111 -9.06 13.29 -9.10
C ILE A 111 -8.65 14.00 -7.81
N VAL A 112 -9.61 14.47 -7.00
CA VAL A 112 -9.32 15.07 -5.69
C VAL A 112 -8.55 14.08 -4.80
N MET A 113 -8.97 12.81 -4.78
CA MET A 113 -8.29 11.77 -4.02
C MET A 113 -6.89 11.49 -4.55
N LEU A 114 -6.66 11.45 -5.87
CA LEU A 114 -5.32 11.29 -6.44
C LEU A 114 -4.43 12.51 -6.12
N SER A 115 -4.98 13.72 -6.20
CA SER A 115 -4.29 14.95 -5.83
C SER A 115 -3.88 14.99 -4.36
N SER A 116 -4.60 14.29 -3.48
CA SER A 116 -4.23 14.23 -2.07
C SER A 116 -2.90 13.48 -1.81
N LEU A 117 -2.43 12.63 -2.74
CA LEU A 117 -1.12 11.98 -2.64
C LEU A 117 0.04 12.99 -2.69
N TYR A 118 -0.12 14.13 -3.36
CA TYR A 118 0.90 15.18 -3.38
C TYR A 118 1.16 15.79 -2.01
N VAL A 119 0.20 15.69 -1.09
CA VAL A 119 0.26 16.32 0.25
C VAL A 119 1.12 15.49 1.23
N ILE A 120 1.22 14.17 1.02
CA ILE A 120 1.92 13.25 1.94
C ILE A 120 3.36 13.69 2.26
N PRO A 121 4.22 14.02 1.27
CA PRO A 121 5.59 14.42 1.56
C PRO A 121 5.69 15.72 2.35
N PHE A 122 4.72 16.64 2.21
CA PHE A 122 4.72 17.92 2.91
C PHE A 122 4.32 17.80 4.37
N LEU A 123 3.40 16.88 4.70
CA LEU A 123 2.93 16.70 6.08
C LEU A 123 3.97 16.01 6.97
N LYS A 124 4.70 15.02 6.43
CA LYS A 124 5.59 14.15 7.23
C LYS A 124 6.91 13.85 6.51
N TRP A 125 7.63 14.88 6.07
CA TRP A 125 8.84 14.73 5.24
C TRP A 125 9.90 13.78 5.81
N LYS A 126 10.21 13.89 7.11
CA LYS A 126 11.25 13.06 7.75
C LYS A 126 10.87 11.58 7.76
N GLU A 127 9.67 11.26 8.22
CA GLU A 127 9.14 9.89 8.28
C GLU A 127 8.96 9.32 6.87
N PHE A 128 8.40 10.12 5.96
CA PHE A 128 8.23 9.74 4.56
C PHE A 128 9.55 9.41 3.87
N LYS A 129 10.57 10.26 4.02
CA LYS A 129 11.90 10.02 3.43
C LYS A 129 12.56 8.78 4.03
N ALA A 130 12.41 8.55 5.33
CA ALA A 130 12.92 7.37 6.02
C ALA A 130 12.24 6.08 5.52
N SER A 131 10.91 6.07 5.39
CA SER A 131 10.15 4.91 4.89
C SER A 131 10.39 4.64 3.40
N MET A 132 10.51 5.70 2.58
CA MET A 132 10.62 5.57 1.13
C MET A 132 12.04 5.27 0.66
N GLY A 133 13.08 5.77 1.33
CA GLY A 133 14.49 5.50 0.97
C GLY A 133 14.79 5.68 -0.52
N ILE A 134 15.29 4.62 -1.16
CA ILE A 134 15.62 4.57 -2.60
C ILE A 134 14.37 4.70 -3.50
N ALA A 135 13.17 4.37 -3.00
CA ALA A 135 11.91 4.43 -3.75
C ALA A 135 11.41 5.87 -3.92
N LEU A 136 12.00 6.84 -3.20
CA LEU A 136 11.61 8.24 -3.26
C LEU A 136 11.66 8.82 -4.68
N LYS A 137 12.67 8.47 -5.48
CA LYS A 137 12.78 8.92 -6.89
C LYS A 137 11.61 8.42 -7.74
N TRP A 138 11.17 7.18 -7.51
CA TRP A 138 10.05 6.58 -8.22
C TRP A 138 8.72 7.17 -7.78
N TYR A 139 8.63 7.60 -6.52
CA TYR A 139 7.47 8.32 -6.03
C TYR A 139 7.32 9.68 -6.73
N TYR A 140 8.42 10.42 -6.90
CA TYR A 140 8.37 11.66 -7.66
C TYR A 140 8.06 11.43 -9.14
N ALA A 141 8.61 10.37 -9.75
CA ALA A 141 8.24 9.99 -11.11
C ALA A 141 6.74 9.67 -11.22
N PHE A 142 6.17 9.01 -10.22
CA PHE A 142 4.73 8.74 -10.13
C PHE A 142 3.90 10.02 -9.96
N LEU A 143 4.33 10.96 -9.12
CA LEU A 143 3.66 12.26 -8.99
C LEU A 143 3.74 13.09 -10.27
N ILE A 144 4.84 13.05 -11.00
CA ILE A 144 4.96 13.75 -12.28
C ILE A 144 4.01 13.14 -13.31
N SER A 145 3.94 11.80 -13.41
CA SER A 145 3.03 11.13 -14.35
C SER A 145 1.57 11.38 -14.00
N LEU A 146 1.20 11.39 -12.71
CA LEU A 146 -0.13 11.82 -12.25
C LEU A 146 -0.41 13.28 -12.62
N GLY A 147 0.60 14.16 -12.55
CA GLY A 147 0.44 15.59 -12.82
C GLY A 147 0.16 15.87 -14.29
N ILE A 148 0.62 14.99 -15.18
CA ILE A 148 0.28 15.01 -16.61
C ILE A 148 -1.10 14.37 -16.84
N HIS A 149 -1.42 13.29 -16.14
CA HIS A 149 -2.67 12.55 -16.33
C HIS A 149 -3.90 13.35 -15.88
N ILE A 150 -3.84 13.99 -14.70
CA ILE A 150 -4.99 14.70 -14.09
C ILE A 150 -5.58 15.77 -15.01
N PRO A 151 -4.80 16.72 -15.59
CA PRO A 151 -5.35 17.74 -16.49
C PRO A 151 -6.01 17.15 -17.73
N ILE A 152 -5.44 16.08 -18.29
CA ILE A 152 -5.99 15.39 -19.46
C ILE A 152 -7.34 14.76 -19.11
N THR A 153 -7.42 14.04 -17.99
CA THR A 153 -8.67 13.43 -17.53
C THR A 153 -9.73 14.49 -17.21
N LEU A 154 -9.35 15.62 -16.59
CA LEU A 154 -10.26 16.75 -16.35
C LEU A 154 -10.83 17.31 -17.65
N TYR A 155 -9.97 17.61 -18.62
CA TYR A 155 -10.38 18.14 -19.92
C TYR A 155 -11.42 17.23 -20.58
N ILE A 156 -11.14 15.93 -20.62
CA ILE A 156 -12.04 14.95 -21.23
C ILE A 156 -13.37 14.82 -20.47
N THR A 157 -13.32 14.88 -19.14
CA THR A 157 -14.51 14.82 -18.29
C THR A 157 -15.40 16.05 -18.50
N PHE A 158 -14.80 17.25 -18.63
CA PHE A 158 -15.55 18.48 -18.93
C PHE A 158 -16.19 18.48 -20.32
N GLN A 159 -15.67 17.71 -21.27
CA GLN A 159 -16.33 17.48 -22.56
C GLN A 159 -17.49 16.48 -22.50
N GLY A 160 -17.81 15.94 -21.31
CA GLY A 160 -18.85 14.92 -21.15
C GLY A 160 -18.46 13.55 -21.68
N LEU A 161 -17.17 13.32 -21.95
CA LEU A 161 -16.62 12.09 -22.51
C LEU A 161 -15.95 11.20 -21.45
N GLY A 162 -16.31 11.32 -20.16
CA GLY A 162 -15.69 10.54 -19.07
C GLY A 162 -15.65 9.02 -19.33
N TYR A 163 -14.55 8.37 -18.90
CA TYR A 163 -14.12 6.95 -18.96
C TYR A 163 -14.54 6.07 -20.17
N GLN A 164 -15.79 6.09 -20.62
CA GLN A 164 -16.29 5.40 -21.80
C GLN A 164 -16.66 6.30 -22.98
N GLY A 165 -16.94 7.60 -22.77
CA GLY A 165 -17.30 8.51 -23.87
C GLY A 165 -16.20 8.66 -24.93
N ILE A 166 -14.94 8.53 -24.52
CA ILE A 166 -13.75 8.51 -25.41
C ILE A 166 -13.76 7.32 -26.38
N ARG A 167 -14.25 6.14 -25.95
CA ARG A 167 -14.29 4.97 -26.85
C ARG A 167 -15.29 5.16 -27.98
N SER A 168 -16.34 5.96 -27.74
CA SER A 168 -17.34 6.32 -28.73
C SER A 168 -17.00 7.58 -29.54
N SER A 169 -15.94 8.34 -29.19
CA SER A 169 -15.71 9.66 -29.80
C SER A 169 -15.08 9.62 -31.20
N TYR A 170 -14.72 8.45 -31.74
CA TYR A 170 -14.00 8.22 -33.02
C TYR A 170 -12.69 9.02 -33.21
N ASP A 171 -12.38 9.98 -32.33
CA ASP A 171 -11.17 10.77 -32.32
C ASP A 171 -10.01 9.97 -31.73
N LEU A 172 -9.17 9.46 -32.64
CA LEU A 172 -8.00 8.66 -32.33
C LEU A 172 -7.01 9.41 -31.42
N TYR A 173 -6.90 10.74 -31.55
CA TYR A 173 -5.96 11.53 -30.76
C TYR A 173 -6.42 11.59 -29.31
N LEU A 174 -7.70 11.88 -29.07
CA LEU A 174 -8.29 11.88 -27.72
C LEU A 174 -8.16 10.52 -27.03
N ILE A 175 -8.39 9.43 -27.78
CA ILE A 175 -8.17 8.06 -27.29
C ILE A 175 -6.70 7.89 -26.87
N PHE A 176 -5.76 8.22 -27.75
CA PHE A 176 -4.33 8.05 -27.48
C PHE A 176 -3.86 8.87 -26.28
N PHE A 177 -4.23 10.15 -26.21
CA PHE A 177 -3.86 11.05 -25.12
C PHE A 177 -4.48 10.64 -23.77
N ASN A 178 -5.59 9.92 -23.74
CA ASN A 178 -6.12 9.38 -22.49
C ASN A 178 -5.43 8.08 -22.04
N PHE A 179 -5.26 7.14 -22.96
CA PHE A 179 -4.77 5.80 -22.62
C PHE A 179 -3.26 5.77 -22.36
N VAL A 180 -2.45 6.53 -23.10
CA VAL A 180 -0.99 6.49 -22.95
C VAL A 180 -0.55 6.99 -21.57
N PRO A 181 -0.99 8.17 -21.07
CA PRO A 181 -0.70 8.60 -19.71
C PRO A 181 -1.24 7.62 -18.67
N SER A 182 -2.39 6.99 -18.94
CA SER A 182 -2.99 6.00 -18.04
C SER A 182 -2.09 4.77 -17.85
N ILE A 183 -1.56 4.24 -18.96
CA ILE A 183 -0.61 3.13 -18.97
C ILE A 183 0.70 3.54 -18.30
N LEU A 184 1.22 4.73 -18.61
CA LEU A 184 2.47 5.24 -18.05
C LEU A 184 2.40 5.39 -16.53
N TYR A 185 1.37 6.05 -15.98
CA TYR A 185 1.27 6.17 -14.51
C TYR A 185 1.10 4.80 -13.85
N SER A 186 0.42 3.86 -14.49
CA SER A 186 0.22 2.49 -13.99
C SER A 186 1.55 1.71 -13.92
N ILE A 187 2.37 1.79 -14.97
CA ILE A 187 3.71 1.16 -14.99
C ILE A 187 4.60 1.76 -13.90
N VAL A 188 4.61 3.10 -13.78
CA VAL A 188 5.41 3.78 -12.76
C VAL A 188 4.93 3.43 -11.36
N LEU A 189 3.61 3.27 -11.14
CA LEU A 189 3.05 2.79 -9.88
C LEU A 189 3.56 1.38 -9.53
N ILE A 190 3.59 0.45 -10.49
CA ILE A 190 4.12 -0.91 -10.27
C ILE A 190 5.60 -0.87 -9.89
N ILE A 191 6.40 -0.07 -10.61
CA ILE A 191 7.83 0.10 -10.30
C ILE A 191 8.02 0.69 -8.90
N LEU A 192 7.22 1.70 -8.54
CA LEU A 192 7.22 2.29 -7.20
C LEU A 192 6.92 1.24 -6.15
N LEU A 193 5.87 0.43 -6.32
CA LEU A 193 5.49 -0.61 -5.37
C LEU A 193 6.61 -1.65 -5.16
N ILE A 194 7.28 -2.07 -6.22
CA ILE A 194 8.43 -2.99 -6.14
C ILE A 194 9.55 -2.38 -5.31
N HIS A 195 9.89 -1.11 -5.52
CA HIS A 195 10.98 -0.45 -4.79
C HIS A 195 10.63 -0.15 -3.33
N VAL A 196 9.36 0.17 -3.05
CA VAL A 196 8.87 0.32 -1.67
C VAL A 196 8.98 -1.02 -0.94
N GLU A 197 8.57 -2.11 -1.58
CA GLU A 197 8.67 -3.47 -1.01
C GLU A 197 10.13 -3.87 -0.75
N TYR A 198 11.02 -3.59 -1.70
CA TYR A 198 12.44 -3.86 -1.54
C TYR A 198 13.06 -3.09 -0.36
N ASN A 199 12.77 -1.80 -0.23
CA ASN A 199 13.29 -1.00 0.88
C ASN A 199 12.74 -1.45 2.22
N TYR A 200 11.46 -1.81 2.27
CA TYR A 200 10.86 -2.32 3.49
C TYR A 200 11.54 -3.64 3.92
N SER A 201 11.71 -4.58 2.98
CA SER A 201 12.40 -5.85 3.24
C SER A 201 13.87 -5.62 3.66
N TYR A 202 14.57 -4.68 3.05
CA TYR A 202 15.94 -4.34 3.40
C TYR A 202 16.06 -3.76 4.83
N ASN A 203 15.22 -2.78 5.17
CA ASN A 203 15.22 -2.16 6.50
C ASN A 203 14.90 -3.21 7.58
N GLN A 204 13.95 -4.09 7.32
CA GLN A 204 13.61 -5.18 8.23
C GLN A 204 14.78 -6.15 8.42
N LYS A 205 15.46 -6.55 7.33
CA LYS A 205 16.66 -7.39 7.43
C LYS A 205 17.77 -6.69 8.22
N ALA A 206 17.92 -5.39 8.07
CA ALA A 206 18.89 -4.61 8.82
C ALA A 206 18.55 -4.56 10.32
N GLU A 207 17.29 -4.32 10.69
CA GLU A 207 16.81 -4.33 12.08
C GLU A 207 16.98 -5.71 12.73
N LEU A 208 16.58 -6.78 12.03
CA LEU A 208 16.78 -8.16 12.52
C LEU A 208 18.26 -8.46 12.71
N LYS A 209 19.11 -8.09 11.74
CA LYS A 209 20.55 -8.28 11.84
C LYS A 209 21.14 -7.54 13.04
N ASP A 210 20.74 -6.28 13.25
CA ASP A 210 21.22 -5.47 14.37
C ASP A 210 20.80 -6.07 15.71
N LYS A 211 19.51 -6.43 15.84
CA LYS A 211 18.98 -7.09 17.04
C LYS A 211 19.72 -8.40 17.35
N TYR A 212 19.81 -9.30 16.37
CA TYR A 212 20.49 -10.58 16.56
C TYR A 212 21.99 -10.39 16.82
N SER A 213 22.65 -9.42 16.18
CA SER A 213 24.05 -9.10 16.45
C SER A 213 24.26 -8.59 17.87
N HIS A 214 23.37 -7.73 18.35
CA HIS A 214 23.40 -7.19 19.71
C HIS A 214 23.14 -8.29 20.75
N ASP A 215 22.10 -9.09 20.57
CA ASP A 215 21.71 -10.14 21.52
C ASP A 215 22.77 -11.26 21.58
N LEU A 216 23.28 -11.69 20.42
CA LEU A 216 24.36 -12.67 20.35
C LEU A 216 25.67 -12.10 20.94
N GLY A 217 25.97 -10.82 20.68
CA GLY A 217 27.11 -10.11 21.24
C GLY A 217 27.07 -10.06 22.77
N ASN A 218 25.92 -9.74 23.36
CA ASN A 218 25.73 -9.74 24.82
C ASN A 218 25.91 -11.13 25.43
N ILE A 219 25.38 -12.17 24.77
CA ILE A 219 25.54 -13.55 25.25
C ILE A 219 27.01 -13.99 25.15
N LEU A 220 27.71 -13.65 24.06
CA LEU A 220 29.12 -13.95 23.88
C LEU A 220 29.99 -13.24 24.92
N GLN A 221 29.74 -11.95 25.18
CA GLN A 221 30.44 -11.20 26.22
C GLN A 221 30.23 -11.80 27.61
N PHE A 222 29.01 -12.27 27.90
CA PHE A 222 28.73 -12.99 29.15
C PHE A 222 29.50 -14.31 29.23
N ILE A 223 29.56 -15.08 28.14
CA ILE A 223 30.29 -16.35 28.06
C ILE A 223 31.80 -16.14 28.22
N THR A 224 32.38 -15.12 27.56
CA THR A 224 33.81 -14.79 27.70
C THR A 224 34.14 -14.29 29.09
N GLY A 225 33.31 -13.39 29.64
CA GLY A 225 33.50 -12.90 31.02
C GLY A 225 33.35 -14.02 32.06
N TYR A 226 32.44 -14.97 31.82
CA TYR A 226 32.35 -16.20 32.63
C TYR A 226 33.63 -17.02 32.56
N MET A 227 34.20 -17.23 31.37
CA MET A 227 35.45 -17.99 31.23
C MET A 227 36.63 -17.30 31.93
N ASP A 228 36.69 -15.98 31.90
CA ASP A 228 37.74 -15.20 32.56
C ASP A 228 37.66 -15.28 34.09
N VAL A 229 36.44 -15.30 34.66
CA VAL A 229 36.17 -15.39 36.12
C VAL A 229 36.13 -16.85 36.63
N ALA A 230 35.84 -17.80 35.76
CA ALA A 230 35.90 -19.23 36.08
C ALA A 230 37.33 -19.79 36.08
N SER A 231 38.33 -18.92 35.94
CA SER A 231 39.75 -19.27 35.93
C SER A 231 40.15 -19.87 37.29
N PRO A 232 41.00 -20.91 37.32
CA PRO A 232 41.23 -21.75 38.50
C PRO A 232 41.90 -21.07 39.70
N ASN A 233 42.21 -19.78 39.62
CA ASN A 233 42.84 -18.99 40.68
C ASN A 233 41.86 -18.16 41.52
N ASP A 234 40.57 -18.10 41.17
CA ASP A 234 39.59 -17.29 41.89
C ASP A 234 38.97 -18.07 43.07
N GLU A 235 39.10 -17.53 44.29
CA GLU A 235 38.54 -18.04 45.55
C GLU A 235 37.02 -17.84 45.63
N LEU A 236 36.28 -18.30 44.62
CA LEU A 236 34.81 -18.29 44.64
C LEU A 236 34.26 -19.41 45.52
N ASN A 237 33.27 -19.06 46.34
CA ASN A 237 32.60 -20.00 47.24
C ASN A 237 31.74 -21.00 46.45
N ASP A 238 31.49 -22.21 46.97
CA ASP A 238 30.81 -23.28 46.20
C ASP A 238 29.40 -22.90 45.72
N LYS A 239 28.73 -22.03 46.47
CA LYS A 239 27.39 -21.52 46.14
C LYS A 239 27.42 -20.53 44.97
N GLU A 240 28.44 -19.67 44.91
CA GLU A 240 28.66 -18.70 43.84
C GLU A 240 29.05 -19.43 42.55
N LYS A 241 29.92 -20.43 42.63
CA LYS A 241 30.26 -21.30 41.49
C LYS A 241 29.03 -22.01 40.89
N LEU A 242 28.10 -22.46 41.73
CA LEU A 242 26.87 -23.11 41.29
C LEU A 242 25.91 -22.13 40.60
N GLU A 243 25.72 -20.94 41.16
CA GLU A 243 24.91 -19.87 40.53
C GLU A 243 25.52 -19.42 39.19
N LEU A 244 26.84 -19.23 39.14
CA LEU A 244 27.55 -18.86 37.92
C LEU A 244 27.35 -19.92 36.82
N LYS A 245 27.52 -21.21 37.17
CA LYS A 245 27.35 -22.34 36.25
C LYS A 245 25.91 -22.47 35.74
N ASN A 246 24.92 -22.23 36.60
CA ASN A 246 23.51 -22.24 36.20
C ASN A 246 23.20 -21.09 35.23
N THR A 247 23.71 -19.89 35.52
CA THR A 247 23.52 -18.71 34.67
C THR A 247 24.21 -18.88 33.31
N PHE A 248 25.40 -19.47 33.28
CA PHE A 248 26.10 -19.86 32.06
C PHE A 248 25.29 -20.82 31.21
N LYS A 249 24.74 -21.88 31.81
CA LYS A 249 23.90 -22.86 31.10
C LYS A 249 22.64 -22.22 30.51
N VAL A 250 22.02 -21.27 31.22
CA VAL A 250 20.87 -20.50 30.72
C VAL A 250 21.27 -19.65 29.52
N LYS A 251 22.38 -18.91 29.60
CA LYS A 251 22.86 -18.06 28.49
C LYS A 251 23.29 -18.86 27.26
N CYS A 252 23.93 -20.02 27.43
CA CYS A 252 24.20 -20.93 26.32
C CYS A 252 22.92 -21.46 25.67
N LYS A 253 21.87 -21.72 26.46
CA LYS A 253 20.57 -22.13 25.92
C LYS A 253 19.89 -20.99 25.15
N GLU A 254 19.91 -19.77 25.68
CA GLU A 254 19.41 -18.57 24.97
C GLU A 254 20.14 -18.39 23.62
N ALA A 255 21.46 -18.56 23.57
CA ALA A 255 22.20 -18.51 22.31
C ALA A 255 21.81 -19.62 21.33
N ALA A 256 21.60 -20.85 21.82
CA ALA A 256 21.17 -21.96 20.98
C ALA A 256 19.76 -21.74 20.41
N ASP A 257 18.84 -21.20 21.23
CA ASP A 257 17.48 -20.86 20.81
C ASP A 257 17.48 -19.70 19.78
N LEU A 258 18.29 -18.66 20.03
CA LEU A 258 18.52 -17.55 19.07
C LEU A 258 19.12 -18.04 17.74
N LEU A 259 20.13 -18.92 17.78
CA LEU A 259 20.72 -19.51 16.58
C LEU A 259 19.73 -20.36 15.80
N LYS A 260 18.84 -21.06 16.50
CA LYS A 260 17.77 -21.84 15.87
C LYS A 260 16.76 -20.93 15.19
N GLU A 261 16.34 -19.85 15.85
CA GLU A 261 15.44 -18.84 15.30
C GLU A 261 16.05 -18.19 14.03
N ILE A 262 17.33 -17.82 14.06
CA ILE A 262 18.05 -17.27 12.90
C ILE A 262 18.08 -18.26 11.72
N ARG A 263 18.17 -19.56 11.99
CA ARG A 263 18.24 -20.61 10.96
C ARG A 263 16.89 -20.92 10.33
N GLU A 264 15.81 -20.58 11.00
CA GLU A 264 14.43 -20.76 10.52
C GLU A 264 13.93 -19.53 9.71
N LEU A 265 14.65 -18.41 9.73
CA LEU A 265 14.37 -17.18 8.94
C LEU A 265 14.82 -17.28 7.47
#